data_AF-A0A416V5Y6-F1
#
_entry.id   AF-A0A416V5Y6-F1
#
_cell.length_a   1.000
_cell.length_b   1.000
_cell.length_c   1.000
_cell.angle_alpha   90.00
_cell.angle_beta   90.00
_cell.angle_gamma   90.00
#
_symmetry.space_group_name_H-M   'P 1'
#
loop_
_entity.id
_entity.type
_entity.pdbx_description
1 polymer ?
#
loop_
_entity_poly.entity_id
_entity_poly.type
_entity_poly.pdbx_seq_one_letter_code
_entity_poly.pdbx_strand_id
1 'polypeptide(L)'
;MIEASRFKGGSTTIDDVTEMDWYNYYRDTYGKENVCWESCNPSEVASAWQGSYPYTGVDAYTNITLHDGDIIYMGEPFPTGYSITSEVAQTIGNDAQKVFGGLQVKPYYEKGMAYAEYRSKLTPYKVHGELNVADGVALNNPQFGQGGLTQRFDPNFDFNCANGVLEKLDNQTISLTNTKISLEEYFGMMNEIK
;
A
#
# COMPACT_ATOMS: atom_id res chain seq x y z
N MET A 1 -20.82 -21.05 -4.80
CA MET A 1 -21.10 -20.91 -6.25
C MET A 1 -22.14 -19.82 -6.42
N ILE A 2 -21.72 -18.56 -6.42
CA ILE A 2 -22.61 -17.42 -6.65
C ILE A 2 -22.35 -16.95 -8.09
N GLU A 3 -23.43 -16.89 -8.86
CA GLU A 3 -23.45 -16.69 -10.30
C GLU A 3 -23.01 -15.28 -10.70
N ALA A 4 -22.12 -15.23 -11.70
CA ALA A 4 -21.86 -14.07 -12.53
C ALA A 4 -23.12 -13.75 -13.37
N SER A 5 -24.05 -13.00 -12.81
CA SER A 5 -25.31 -12.68 -13.48
C SER A 5 -25.84 -11.34 -12.97
N ARG A 6 -25.22 -10.24 -13.44
CA ARG A 6 -25.80 -8.89 -13.44
C ARG A 6 -24.99 -7.92 -14.31
N PHE A 7 -24.84 -8.23 -15.59
CA PHE A 7 -24.50 -7.22 -16.61
C PHE A 7 -25.66 -7.12 -17.61
N LYS A 8 -26.49 -6.08 -17.43
CA LYS A 8 -27.38 -5.56 -18.47
C LYS A 8 -26.99 -4.11 -18.72
N GLY A 9 -26.31 -3.87 -19.83
CA GLY A 9 -26.16 -2.53 -20.40
C GLY A 9 -24.79 -2.28 -21.04
N GLY A 10 -24.78 -2.13 -22.36
CA GLY A 10 -23.73 -1.42 -23.10
C GLY A 10 -22.54 -2.27 -23.54
N SER A 11 -22.53 -2.62 -24.82
CA SER A 11 -21.39 -3.20 -25.53
C SER A 11 -20.29 -2.16 -25.72
N THR A 12 -19.20 -2.28 -24.97
CA THR A 12 -17.86 -1.94 -25.43
C THR A 12 -16.94 -3.08 -25.01
N THR A 13 -16.27 -3.68 -26.00
CA THR A 13 -15.29 -4.73 -25.79
C THR A 13 -14.18 -4.23 -24.87
N ILE A 14 -13.81 -5.05 -23.89
CA ILE A 14 -12.80 -4.77 -22.86
C ILE A 14 -11.41 -4.51 -23.46
N ASP A 15 -11.20 -4.85 -24.74
CA ASP A 15 -9.90 -4.88 -25.41
C ASP A 15 -9.34 -3.50 -25.83
N ASP A 16 -10.07 -2.40 -25.70
CA ASP A 16 -9.68 -1.07 -26.21
C ASP A 16 -9.43 0.00 -25.14
N VAL A 17 -9.44 -0.36 -23.86
CA VAL A 17 -9.24 0.59 -22.75
C VAL A 17 -7.88 0.31 -22.13
N THR A 18 -6.97 1.30 -22.14
CA THR A 18 -5.66 1.14 -21.52
C THR A 18 -5.82 0.86 -20.02
N GLU A 19 -4.90 0.09 -19.41
CA GLU A 19 -5.02 -0.38 -18.02
C GLU A 19 -5.33 0.77 -17.02
N MET A 20 -4.78 1.96 -17.27
CA MET A 20 -4.99 3.15 -16.44
C MET A 20 -6.37 3.80 -16.64
N ASP A 21 -6.92 3.72 -17.86
CA ASP A 21 -8.28 4.19 -18.14
C ASP A 21 -9.32 3.29 -17.45
N TRP A 22 -9.02 2.00 -17.32
CA TRP A 22 -9.85 1.06 -16.55
C TRP A 22 -9.85 1.41 -15.06
N TYR A 23 -8.67 1.62 -14.47
CA TYR A 23 -8.51 1.99 -13.07
C TYR A 23 -9.28 3.27 -12.70
N ASN A 24 -9.14 4.33 -13.52
CA ASN A 24 -9.85 5.59 -13.29
C ASN A 24 -11.35 5.47 -13.57
N TYR A 25 -11.75 4.79 -14.65
CA TYR A 25 -13.16 4.58 -15.00
C TYR A 25 -13.94 3.88 -13.88
N TYR A 26 -13.41 2.80 -13.30
CA TYR A 26 -14.12 2.08 -12.25
C TYR A 26 -14.21 2.86 -10.94
N ARG A 27 -13.12 3.56 -10.58
CA ARG A 27 -13.09 4.42 -9.40
C ARG A 27 -14.09 5.58 -9.51
N ASP A 28 -14.15 6.21 -10.68
CA ASP A 28 -15.05 7.36 -10.94
C ASP A 28 -16.50 6.92 -11.13
N THR A 29 -16.76 5.73 -11.69
CA THR A 29 -18.10 5.24 -12.02
C THR A 29 -18.80 4.59 -10.82
N TYR A 30 -18.08 3.82 -10.01
CA TYR A 30 -18.69 2.99 -8.96
C TYR A 30 -18.35 3.45 -7.54
N GLY A 31 -17.39 4.35 -7.37
CA GLY A 31 -16.89 4.75 -6.05
C GLY A 31 -15.97 3.68 -5.46
N LYS A 32 -14.98 4.12 -4.67
CA LYS A 32 -13.94 3.26 -4.07
C LYS A 32 -14.51 2.09 -3.26
N GLU A 33 -15.72 2.25 -2.72
CA GLU A 33 -16.40 1.28 -1.87
C GLU A 33 -17.12 0.14 -2.61
N ASN A 34 -17.27 0.18 -3.95
CA ASN A 34 -18.12 -0.76 -4.69
C ASN A 34 -17.42 -1.61 -5.75
N VAL A 35 -16.10 -1.52 -5.90
CA VAL A 35 -15.38 -2.38 -6.83
C VAL A 35 -14.99 -3.66 -6.08
N CYS A 36 -15.52 -4.81 -6.50
CA CYS A 36 -14.95 -6.10 -6.11
C CYS A 36 -13.91 -6.46 -7.16
N TRP A 37 -12.69 -6.73 -6.71
CA TRP A 37 -11.51 -6.80 -7.56
C TRP A 37 -11.00 -8.23 -7.69
N GLU A 38 -11.91 -9.20 -7.71
CA GLU A 38 -11.58 -10.64 -7.83
C GLU A 38 -10.73 -10.96 -9.08
N SER A 39 -10.64 -10.02 -10.04
CA SER A 39 -9.86 -10.12 -11.26
C SER A 39 -8.75 -9.07 -11.42
N CYS A 40 -8.48 -8.19 -10.45
CA CYS A 40 -7.34 -7.26 -10.57
C CYS A 40 -6.02 -7.99 -10.28
N ASN A 41 -5.00 -7.74 -11.08
CA ASN A 41 -3.64 -8.23 -10.85
C ASN A 41 -2.95 -7.27 -9.85
N PRO A 42 -2.64 -7.69 -8.61
CA PRO A 42 -2.08 -6.80 -7.60
C PRO A 42 -0.80 -6.09 -8.03
N SER A 43 0.12 -6.79 -8.72
CA SER A 43 1.37 -6.21 -9.23
C SER A 43 1.13 -5.08 -10.23
N GLU A 44 0.16 -5.22 -11.12
CA GLU A 44 -0.19 -4.18 -12.11
C GLU A 44 -0.72 -2.94 -11.40
N VAL A 45 -1.61 -3.12 -10.41
CA VAL A 45 -2.15 -2.00 -9.62
C VAL A 45 -1.05 -1.32 -8.80
N ALA A 46 -0.19 -2.09 -8.13
CA ALA A 46 0.94 -1.54 -7.36
C ALA A 46 1.89 -0.73 -8.25
N SER A 47 2.19 -1.23 -9.44
CA SER A 47 3.03 -0.53 -10.42
C SER A 47 2.37 0.76 -10.91
N ALA A 48 1.06 0.73 -11.18
CA ALA A 48 0.28 1.89 -11.63
C ALA A 48 0.09 2.97 -10.55
N TRP A 49 0.15 2.59 -9.27
CA TRP A 49 0.14 3.55 -8.15
C TRP A 49 1.45 4.33 -8.02
N GLN A 50 2.53 3.83 -8.62
CA GLN A 50 3.83 4.46 -8.69
C GLN A 50 4.06 5.08 -10.07
N GLY A 51 5.19 5.77 -10.25
CA GLY A 51 5.55 6.40 -11.52
C GLY A 51 5.00 7.81 -11.70
N SER A 52 4.38 8.39 -10.67
CA SER A 52 3.88 9.76 -10.68
C SER A 52 4.30 10.50 -9.42
N TYR A 53 4.29 11.83 -9.46
CA TYR A 53 4.67 12.64 -8.29
C TYR A 53 3.81 12.26 -7.07
N PRO A 54 4.41 12.03 -5.88
CA PRO A 54 5.82 12.22 -5.55
C PRO A 54 6.70 10.95 -5.65
N TYR A 55 6.12 9.82 -6.04
CA TYR A 55 6.78 8.52 -6.19
C TYR A 55 7.06 8.23 -7.66
N THR A 56 8.05 8.92 -8.24
CA THR A 56 8.33 8.86 -9.68
C THR A 56 9.01 7.57 -10.13
N GLY A 57 9.61 6.81 -9.22
CA GLY A 57 10.11 5.47 -9.51
C GLY A 57 9.07 4.38 -9.29
N VAL A 58 9.13 3.35 -10.14
CA VAL A 58 8.24 2.18 -10.11
C VAL A 58 9.04 0.96 -9.68
N ASP A 59 8.76 0.40 -8.52
CA ASP A 59 9.33 -0.85 -8.03
C ASP A 59 8.82 -2.05 -8.86
N ALA A 60 9.62 -3.12 -8.89
CA ALA A 60 9.19 -4.37 -9.51
C ALA A 60 8.34 -5.19 -8.53
N TYR A 61 7.22 -5.72 -9.00
CA TYR A 61 6.29 -6.51 -8.20
C TYR A 61 5.98 -7.86 -8.84
N THR A 62 5.83 -8.90 -8.02
CA THR A 62 5.29 -10.20 -8.41
C THR A 62 4.08 -10.55 -7.56
N ASN A 63 3.07 -11.17 -8.17
CA ASN A 63 1.91 -11.63 -7.43
C ASN A 63 2.25 -12.84 -6.57
N ILE A 64 1.79 -12.82 -5.32
CA ILE A 64 1.84 -13.96 -4.42
C ILE A 64 0.48 -14.16 -3.76
N THR A 65 0.26 -15.35 -3.22
CA THR A 65 -0.91 -15.67 -2.40
C THR A 65 -0.46 -15.85 -0.95
N LEU A 66 -1.03 -15.05 -0.06
CA LEU A 66 -0.95 -15.27 1.39
C LEU A 66 -2.02 -16.26 1.80
N HIS A 67 -1.74 -17.04 2.84
CA HIS A 67 -2.59 -18.13 3.31
C HIS A 67 -3.10 -17.86 4.72
N ASP A 68 -4.07 -18.68 5.14
CA ASP A 68 -4.67 -18.61 6.45
C ASP A 68 -3.62 -18.63 7.56
N GLY A 69 -3.67 -17.63 8.44
CA GLY A 69 -2.70 -17.47 9.52
C GLY A 69 -1.49 -16.60 9.21
N ASP A 70 -1.25 -16.23 7.95
CA ASP A 70 -0.19 -15.28 7.60
C ASP A 70 -0.46 -13.92 8.27
N ILE A 71 0.63 -13.27 8.73
CA ILE A 71 0.57 -11.95 9.37
C ILE A 71 1.33 -10.93 8.52
N ILE A 72 0.62 -9.85 8.17
CA ILE A 72 1.18 -8.64 7.54
C ILE A 72 1.09 -7.46 8.50
N TYR A 73 2.01 -6.51 8.39
CA TYR A 73 2.02 -5.31 9.25
C TYR A 73 1.75 -4.06 8.44
N MET A 74 0.72 -3.32 8.83
CA MET A 74 0.33 -2.06 8.20
C MET A 74 0.88 -0.88 8.99
N GLY A 75 1.40 0.13 8.28
CA GLY A 75 1.66 1.43 8.90
C GLY A 75 0.35 2.13 9.26
N GLU A 76 0.24 2.64 10.50
CA GLU A 76 -0.92 3.40 10.96
C GLU A 76 -0.55 4.77 11.56
N PRO A 77 -1.41 5.80 11.43
CA PRO A 77 -2.81 5.76 10.95
C PRO A 77 -2.94 5.73 9.42
N PHE A 78 -4.17 5.50 8.95
CA PHE A 78 -4.57 5.53 7.53
C PHE A 78 -3.72 4.60 6.65
N PRO A 79 -3.87 3.26 6.85
CA PRO A 79 -3.27 2.27 5.96
C PRO A 79 -3.84 2.43 4.53
N THR A 80 -3.01 2.13 3.53
CA THR A 80 -3.35 2.31 2.10
C THR A 80 -3.15 1.03 1.30
N GLY A 81 -3.31 -0.13 1.93
CA GLY A 81 -3.05 -1.45 1.32
C GLY A 81 -1.59 -1.90 1.27
N TYR A 82 -0.64 -0.98 1.49
CA TYR A 82 0.77 -1.34 1.64
C TYR A 82 1.11 -1.87 3.04
N SER A 83 1.80 -3.00 3.07
CA SER A 83 2.22 -3.71 4.27
C SER A 83 3.67 -4.18 4.20
N ILE A 84 4.22 -4.58 5.34
CA ILE A 84 5.50 -5.30 5.44
C ILE A 84 5.28 -6.71 5.98
N THR A 85 6.28 -7.57 5.75
CA THR A 85 6.27 -8.93 6.29
C THR A 85 6.52 -8.93 7.81
N SER A 86 6.11 -10.02 8.47
CA SER A 86 6.45 -10.25 9.88
C SER A 86 7.95 -10.25 10.14
N GLU A 87 8.75 -10.78 9.22
CA GLU A 87 10.21 -10.79 9.32
C GLU A 87 10.78 -9.37 9.33
N VAL A 88 10.33 -8.51 8.42
CA VAL A 88 10.75 -7.09 8.39
C VAL A 88 10.35 -6.40 9.70
N ALA A 89 9.10 -6.56 10.15
CA ALA A 89 8.61 -5.92 11.37
C ALA A 89 9.40 -6.34 12.63
N GLN A 90 9.85 -7.59 12.70
CA GLN A 90 10.61 -8.11 13.84
C GLN A 90 12.09 -7.70 13.82
N THR A 91 12.68 -7.52 12.63
CA THR A 91 14.12 -7.28 12.48
C THR A 91 14.48 -5.78 12.42
N ILE A 92 13.62 -4.94 11.85
CA ILE A 92 13.89 -3.51 11.64
C ILE A 92 13.84 -2.69 12.94
N GLY A 93 13.19 -3.22 13.98
CA GLY A 93 12.93 -2.54 15.25
C GLY A 93 11.78 -1.53 15.16
N ASN A 94 11.74 -0.57 16.08
CA ASN A 94 10.62 0.37 16.23
C ASN A 94 10.99 1.83 15.90
N ASP A 95 11.90 2.05 14.96
CA ASP A 95 12.28 3.38 14.48
C ASP A 95 11.52 3.69 13.17
N ALA A 96 10.63 4.68 13.19
CA ALA A 96 9.81 5.04 12.05
C ALA A 96 10.64 5.45 10.83
N GLN A 97 11.73 6.19 11.02
CA GLN A 97 12.56 6.63 9.89
C GLN A 97 13.28 5.44 9.23
N LYS A 98 13.66 4.43 10.00
CA LYS A 98 14.23 3.19 9.44
C LYS A 98 13.19 2.38 8.69
N VAL A 99 12.00 2.21 9.27
CA VAL A 99 10.88 1.49 8.64
C VAL A 99 10.49 2.17 7.33
N PHE A 100 10.11 3.45 7.37
CA PHE A 100 9.60 4.14 6.20
C PHE A 100 10.68 4.57 5.23
N GLY A 101 11.91 4.82 5.69
CA GLY A 101 13.06 5.04 4.82
C GLY A 101 13.48 3.77 4.07
N GLY A 102 13.37 2.61 4.70
CA GLY A 102 13.58 1.31 4.06
C GLY A 102 12.46 0.91 3.09
N LEU A 103 11.26 1.49 3.25
CA LEU A 103 10.13 1.36 2.31
C LEU A 103 10.06 2.52 1.31
N GLN A 104 10.96 3.51 1.39
CA GLN A 104 10.93 4.73 0.58
C GLN A 104 9.58 5.46 0.62
N VAL A 105 8.93 5.48 1.78
CA VAL A 105 7.66 6.19 2.00
C VAL A 105 7.97 7.58 2.52
N LYS A 106 7.44 8.62 1.86
CA LYS A 106 7.57 10.00 2.37
C LYS A 106 6.79 10.20 3.69
N PRO A 107 7.26 11.07 4.60
CA PRO A 107 6.43 11.48 5.72
C PRO A 107 5.30 12.42 5.26
N TYR A 108 4.29 12.53 6.10
CA TYR A 108 3.15 13.40 5.89
C TYR A 108 3.46 14.83 6.34
N TYR A 109 3.04 15.80 5.54
CA TYR A 109 3.18 17.22 5.83
C TYR A 109 2.01 17.98 5.24
N GLU A 110 1.50 18.94 6.01
CA GLU A 110 0.57 19.96 5.56
C GLU A 110 1.03 21.35 6.04
N LYS A 111 0.63 22.37 5.29
CA LYS A 111 1.01 23.76 5.58
C LYS A 111 0.56 24.15 7.00
N GLY A 112 1.52 24.60 7.80
CA GLY A 112 1.29 24.99 9.20
C GLY A 112 1.80 23.97 10.22
N MET A 113 2.18 22.77 9.80
CA MET A 113 2.89 21.83 10.67
C MET A 113 4.31 22.30 10.96
N ALA A 114 4.79 22.09 12.19
CA ALA A 114 6.15 22.43 12.62
C ALA A 114 7.20 21.38 12.21
N TYR A 115 6.75 20.16 11.87
CA TYR A 115 7.54 19.00 11.50
C TYR A 115 6.74 18.20 10.47
N ALA A 116 7.40 17.39 9.63
CA ALA A 116 6.71 16.35 8.89
C ALA A 116 6.71 15.05 9.72
N GLU A 117 5.69 14.21 9.55
CA GLU A 117 5.47 13.06 10.43
C GLU A 117 5.29 11.75 9.67
N TYR A 118 6.02 10.73 10.10
CA TYR A 118 5.77 9.35 9.74
C TYR A 118 4.60 8.78 10.53
N ARG A 119 4.03 7.69 10.00
CA ARG A 119 3.07 6.85 10.72
C ARG A 119 3.71 6.37 12.03
N SER A 120 2.91 6.28 13.09
CA SER A 120 3.40 6.07 14.45
C SER A 120 3.27 4.63 14.95
N LYS A 121 2.72 3.75 14.11
CA LYS A 121 2.40 2.37 14.49
C LYS A 121 2.65 1.41 13.34
N LEU A 122 3.04 0.19 13.68
CA LEU A 122 2.90 -0.99 12.83
C LEU A 122 1.87 -1.91 13.47
N THR A 123 0.73 -2.08 12.82
CA THR A 123 -0.36 -2.91 13.34
C THR A 123 -0.45 -4.20 12.54
N PRO A 124 -0.37 -5.37 13.18
CA PRO A 124 -0.52 -6.64 12.50
C PRO A 124 -1.97 -6.89 12.07
N TYR A 125 -2.13 -7.50 10.90
CA TYR A 125 -3.37 -8.03 10.38
C TYR A 125 -3.16 -9.51 10.04
N LYS A 126 -4.08 -10.35 10.50
CA LYS A 126 -4.08 -11.79 10.24
C LYS A 126 -4.94 -12.09 9.02
N VAL A 127 -4.39 -12.86 8.10
CA VAL A 127 -5.10 -13.39 6.94
C VAL A 127 -5.98 -14.57 7.35
N HIS A 128 -7.22 -14.57 6.90
CA HIS A 128 -8.16 -15.70 6.97
C HIS A 128 -8.50 -16.15 5.54
N GLY A 129 -8.22 -17.42 5.23
CA GLY A 129 -8.33 -17.95 3.87
C GLY A 129 -7.15 -17.56 2.96
N GLU A 130 -7.40 -17.33 1.67
CA GLU A 130 -6.38 -16.93 0.70
C GLU A 130 -6.51 -15.45 0.36
N LEU A 131 -5.38 -14.77 0.23
CA LEU A 131 -5.31 -13.35 -0.13
C LEU A 131 -4.22 -13.11 -1.18
N ASN A 132 -4.62 -12.67 -2.37
CA ASN A 132 -3.70 -12.31 -3.44
C ASN A 132 -3.17 -10.89 -3.23
N VAL A 133 -1.85 -10.74 -3.23
CA VAL A 133 -1.16 -9.45 -3.04
C VAL A 133 0.00 -9.30 -4.03
N ALA A 134 0.44 -8.07 -4.24
CA ALA A 134 1.71 -7.81 -4.88
C ALA A 134 2.82 -7.96 -3.83
N ASP A 135 3.96 -8.51 -4.19
CA ASP A 135 5.18 -8.57 -3.36
C ASP A 135 6.34 -7.94 -4.14
N GLY A 136 7.09 -7.07 -3.49
CA GLY A 136 8.19 -6.33 -4.11
C GLY A 136 9.19 -5.81 -3.09
N VAL A 137 10.21 -5.11 -3.56
CA VAL A 137 11.23 -4.46 -2.72
C VAL A 137 11.29 -2.98 -3.08
N ALA A 138 11.23 -2.10 -2.09
CA ALA A 138 11.31 -0.66 -2.31
C ALA A 138 12.72 -0.26 -2.71
N LEU A 139 12.92 0.16 -3.96
CA LEU A 139 14.25 0.52 -4.49
C LEU A 139 14.22 1.83 -5.29
N ASN A 140 13.10 2.16 -5.93
CA ASN A 140 13.08 3.16 -6.99
C ASN A 140 12.71 4.58 -6.57
N ASN A 141 12.52 4.85 -5.26
CA ASN A 141 12.27 6.19 -4.73
C ASN A 141 13.33 6.63 -3.68
N PRO A 142 14.63 6.70 -4.06
CA PRO A 142 15.76 6.90 -3.13
C PRO A 142 15.73 8.24 -2.36
N GLN A 143 15.01 9.24 -2.86
CA GLN A 143 14.80 10.51 -2.18
C GLN A 143 14.06 10.37 -0.83
N PHE A 144 13.31 9.27 -0.63
CA PHE A 144 12.60 9.00 0.61
C PHE A 144 13.32 8.03 1.54
N GLY A 145 14.53 7.60 1.18
CA GLY A 145 15.36 6.73 2.01
C GLY A 145 16.09 5.65 1.21
N GLN A 146 16.88 4.85 1.93
CA GLN A 146 17.77 3.85 1.34
C GLN A 146 17.03 2.71 0.63
N GLY A 147 15.74 2.48 0.93
CA GLY A 147 15.01 1.33 0.41
C GLY A 147 15.51 0.01 0.99
N GLY A 148 15.22 -1.07 0.26
CA GLY A 148 15.68 -2.42 0.54
C GLY A 148 14.75 -3.28 1.40
N LEU A 149 13.64 -2.74 1.90
CA LEU A 149 12.65 -3.54 2.61
C LEU A 149 11.61 -4.13 1.66
N THR A 150 11.20 -5.36 1.94
CA THR A 150 10.06 -6.01 1.29
C THR A 150 8.78 -5.24 1.60
N GLN A 151 7.99 -4.99 0.56
CA GLN A 151 6.67 -4.38 0.62
C GLN A 151 5.66 -5.29 -0.05
N ARG A 152 4.45 -5.33 0.49
CA ARG A 152 3.31 -5.99 -0.12
C ARG A 152 2.16 -5.04 -0.32
N PHE A 153 1.40 -5.22 -1.39
CA PHE A 153 0.24 -4.38 -1.70
C PHE A 153 -1.01 -5.23 -1.90
N ASP A 154 -2.01 -4.96 -1.07
CA ASP A 154 -3.38 -5.44 -1.24
C ASP A 154 -4.26 -4.32 -1.82
N PRO A 155 -4.66 -4.41 -3.11
CA PRO A 155 -5.53 -3.41 -3.73
C PRO A 155 -6.92 -3.33 -3.07
N ASN A 156 -7.30 -4.35 -2.29
CA ASN A 156 -8.64 -4.57 -1.76
C ASN A 156 -8.68 -4.45 -0.24
N PHE A 157 -7.66 -3.84 0.37
CA PHE A 157 -7.43 -3.83 1.80
C PHE A 157 -8.68 -3.48 2.64
N ASP A 158 -9.38 -2.40 2.28
CA ASP A 158 -10.60 -1.98 3.00
C ASP A 158 -11.72 -3.04 2.89
N PHE A 159 -11.89 -3.63 1.71
CA PHE A 159 -12.86 -4.70 1.46
C PHE A 159 -12.49 -5.96 2.25
N ASN A 160 -11.23 -6.36 2.25
CA ASN A 160 -10.74 -7.55 2.95
C ASN A 160 -10.86 -7.39 4.47
N CYS A 161 -10.62 -6.19 5.00
CA CYS A 161 -10.90 -5.87 6.40
C CYS A 161 -12.40 -5.96 6.72
N ALA A 162 -13.25 -5.34 5.90
CA ALA A 162 -14.71 -5.32 6.12
C ALA A 162 -15.35 -6.71 6.04
N ASN A 163 -14.78 -7.62 5.25
CA ASN A 163 -15.29 -8.98 5.06
C ASN A 163 -14.59 -10.05 5.91
N GLY A 164 -13.69 -9.65 6.82
CA GLY A 164 -13.02 -10.57 7.74
C GLY A 164 -11.92 -11.46 7.12
N VAL A 165 -11.51 -11.17 5.87
CA VAL A 165 -10.32 -11.78 5.25
C VAL A 165 -9.06 -11.26 5.93
N LEU A 166 -9.06 -9.99 6.35
CA LEU A 166 -8.02 -9.39 7.17
C LEU A 166 -8.58 -9.03 8.55
N GLU A 167 -8.10 -9.70 9.58
CA GLU A 167 -8.42 -9.39 10.97
C GLU A 167 -7.35 -8.49 11.57
N LYS A 168 -7.74 -7.29 12.01
CA LYS A 168 -6.84 -6.37 12.73
C LYS A 168 -6.54 -6.87 14.13
N LEU A 169 -5.25 -6.97 14.49
CA LEU A 169 -4.80 -7.41 15.79
C LEU A 169 -4.27 -6.24 16.63
N ASP A 170 -5.17 -5.34 17.07
CA ASP A 170 -4.82 -4.09 17.78
C ASP A 170 -3.99 -4.30 19.07
N ASN A 171 -4.16 -5.43 19.75
CA ASN A 171 -3.43 -5.76 20.98
C ASN A 171 -1.95 -6.12 20.74
N GLN A 172 -1.55 -6.27 19.47
CA GLN A 172 -0.18 -6.62 19.05
C GLN A 172 0.49 -5.47 18.29
N THR A 173 -0.13 -4.28 18.25
CA THR A 173 0.44 -3.09 17.59
C THR A 173 1.79 -2.69 18.20
N ILE A 174 2.78 -2.49 17.34
CA ILE A 174 4.08 -1.94 17.69
C ILE A 174 4.02 -0.42 17.58
N SER A 175 4.32 0.28 18.67
CA SER A 175 4.48 1.74 18.64
C SER A 175 5.85 2.10 18.09
N LEU A 176 5.86 2.95 17.06
CA LEU A 176 7.07 3.47 16.46
C LEU A 176 7.54 4.74 17.18
N THR A 177 8.86 4.86 17.27
CA THR A 177 9.59 6.02 17.76
C THR A 177 10.18 6.79 16.57
N ASN A 178 10.80 7.93 16.83
CA ASN A 178 11.46 8.74 15.80
C ASN A 178 10.51 9.17 14.65
N THR A 179 9.26 9.48 14.97
CA THR A 179 8.21 9.72 13.97
C THR A 179 8.27 11.09 13.32
N LYS A 180 9.08 12.03 13.82
CA LYS A 180 9.13 13.42 13.34
C LYS A 180 10.43 13.68 12.59
N ILE A 181 10.34 14.39 11.47
CA ILE A 181 11.48 14.96 10.77
C ILE A 181 11.35 16.48 10.68
N SER A 182 12.48 17.17 10.58
CA SER A 182 12.48 18.62 10.40
C SER A 182 11.87 19.00 9.03
N LEU A 183 11.37 20.23 8.93
CA LEU A 183 10.88 20.73 7.64
C LEU A 183 12.02 20.92 6.62
N GLU A 184 13.24 21.22 7.10
CA GLU A 184 14.42 21.30 6.25
C GLU A 184 14.71 19.96 5.57
N GLU A 185 14.74 18.87 6.35
CA GLU A 185 14.89 17.51 5.81
C GLU A 185 13.74 17.14 4.87
N TYR A 186 12.49 17.41 5.27
CA TYR A 186 11.32 17.12 4.43
C TYR A 186 11.41 17.82 3.07
N PHE A 187 11.63 19.13 3.05
CA PHE A 187 11.72 19.88 1.81
C PHE A 187 12.98 19.53 1.02
N GLY A 188 14.06 19.11 1.68
CA GLY A 188 15.22 18.49 1.06
C GLY A 188 14.82 17.27 0.22
N MET A 189 14.14 16.29 0.83
CA MET A 189 13.64 15.10 0.13
C MET A 189 12.73 15.46 -1.06
N MET A 190 11.83 16.43 -0.89
CA MET A 190 10.90 16.83 -1.95
C MET A 190 11.58 17.53 -3.13
N ASN A 191 12.71 18.23 -2.89
CA ASN A 191 13.49 18.89 -3.94
C ASN A 191 14.37 17.92 -4.76
N GLU A 192 14.59 16.70 -4.25
CA GLU A 192 15.36 15.65 -4.94
C GLU A 192 14.52 14.81 -5.91
N ILE A 193 13.19 15.00 -5.92
CA ILE A 193 12.30 14.33 -6.86
C ILE A 193 12.63 14.79 -8.28
N LYS A 194 13.02 13.83 -9.13
CA LYS A 194 13.35 14.04 -10.55
C LYS A 194 12.14 13.92 -11.44
#